data_AF-X7XTU4-F1
#
_entry.id   AF-X7XTU4-F1
#
_cell.length_a   1.000
_cell.length_b   1.000
_cell.length_c   1.000
_cell.angle_alpha   90.00
_cell.angle_beta   90.00
_cell.angle_gamma   90.00
#
_symmetry.space_group_name_H-M   'P 1'
#
loop_
_entity.id
_entity.type
_entity.pdbx_description
1 polymer ?
#
loop_
_entity_poly.entity_id
_entity_poly.type
_entity_poly.pdbx_seq_one_letter_code
_entity_poly.pdbx_strand_id
1 'polypeptide(L)'
;MRDVVERVAPSILLGRRDGLKRVDEFEQRHIRETVAQLMARSAAISKRVAAGALAIVGVTYQLSDGRAVLRDHVGDIGEEG
;
A
#
# COMPACT_ATOMS: atom_id res chain seq x y z
N MET A 1 7.25 -18.18 8.84
CA MET A 1 7.69 -16.84 9.28
C MET A 1 8.71 -16.18 8.34
N ARG A 2 9.57 -16.95 7.65
CA ARG A 2 10.57 -16.42 6.70
C ARG A 2 9.98 -15.78 5.42
N ASP A 3 8.89 -16.35 4.89
CA ASP A 3 8.19 -15.87 3.70
C ASP A 3 7.65 -14.44 3.77
N VAL A 4 7.28 -13.99 4.98
CA VAL A 4 6.68 -12.66 5.18
C VAL A 4 7.76 -11.58 5.20
N VAL A 5 8.88 -11.84 5.89
CA VAL A 5 9.99 -10.88 6.01
C VAL A 5 10.66 -10.63 4.65
N GLU A 6 10.81 -11.68 3.83
CA GLU A 6 11.43 -11.56 2.50
C GLU A 6 10.61 -10.69 1.54
N ARG A 7 9.29 -10.57 1.74
CA ARG A 7 8.42 -9.72 0.91
C ARG A 7 8.39 -8.26 1.37
N VAL A 8 8.71 -7.99 2.63
CA VAL A 8 8.71 -6.63 3.20
C VAL A 8 10.09 -5.98 3.12
N ALA A 9 11.17 -6.75 3.27
CA ALA A 9 12.55 -6.24 3.25
C ALA A 9 12.91 -5.33 2.05
N PRO A 10 12.46 -5.60 0.81
CA PRO A 10 12.77 -4.73 -0.34
C PRO A 10 12.27 -3.29 -0.15
N SER A 11 11.08 -3.12 0.42
CA SER A 11 10.44 -1.81 0.62
C SER A 11 11.13 -0.96 1.69
N ILE A 12 11.70 -1.60 2.72
CA ILE A 12 12.47 -0.92 3.77
C ILE A 12 13.83 -0.48 3.25
N LEU A 13 14.49 -1.31 2.43
CA LEU A 13 15.78 -0.97 1.82
C LEU A 13 15.64 0.19 0.83
N LEU A 14 14.58 0.18 0.00
CA LEU A 14 14.27 1.28 -0.92
C LEU A 14 13.96 2.58 -0.17
N GLY A 15 13.15 2.52 0.89
CA GLY A 15 12.87 3.72 1.70
C GLY A 15 14.12 4.32 2.33
N ARG A 16 15.07 3.50 2.81
CA ARG A 16 16.30 4.00 3.44
C ARG A 16 17.21 4.67 2.41
N ARG A 17 17.28 4.11 1.20
CA ARG A 17 18.01 4.72 0.07
C ARG A 17 17.42 6.09 -0.31
N ASP A 18 16.09 6.21 -0.26
CA ASP A 18 15.39 7.44 -0.60
C ASP A 18 15.30 8.42 0.61
N GLY A 19 16.03 8.15 1.70
CA GLY A 19 16.19 9.06 2.84
C GLY A 19 15.11 8.99 3.91
N LEU A 20 14.18 8.03 3.83
CA LEU A 20 13.13 7.83 4.84
C LEU A 20 13.76 7.38 6.17
N LYS A 21 13.26 7.95 7.27
CA LYS A 21 13.81 7.72 8.61
C LYS A 21 12.75 7.27 9.61
N ARG A 22 11.48 7.52 9.33
CA ARG A 22 10.37 7.24 10.25
C ARG A 22 9.56 6.03 9.77
N VAL A 23 9.06 5.25 10.73
CA VAL A 23 8.37 3.97 10.47
C VAL A 23 7.15 4.15 9.56
N ASP A 24 6.38 5.23 9.75
CA ASP A 24 5.19 5.54 8.95
C ASP A 24 5.52 5.88 7.48
N GLU A 25 6.70 6.43 7.21
CA GLU A 25 7.17 6.66 5.84
C GLU A 25 7.45 5.33 5.12
N PHE A 26 8.01 4.36 5.84
CA PHE A 26 8.23 3.01 5.32
C PHE A 26 6.92 2.24 5.11
N GLU A 27 5.95 2.40 6.02
CA GLU A 27 4.62 1.79 5.88
C GLU A 27 3.90 2.29 4.61
N GLN A 28 3.87 3.61 4.39
CA GLN A 28 3.29 4.19 3.18
C GLN A 28 3.99 3.70 1.91
N ARG A 29 5.32 3.61 1.93
CA ARG A 29 6.09 3.11 0.79
C ARG A 29 5.78 1.63 0.50
N HIS A 30 5.72 0.80 1.53
CA HIS A 30 5.41 -0.62 1.39
C HIS A 30 4.00 -0.87 0.85
N ILE A 31 3.03 -0.08 1.32
CA ILE A 31 1.66 -0.11 0.81
C ILE A 31 1.64 0.21 -0.69
N ARG A 32 2.31 1.28 -1.13
CA ARG A 32 2.41 1.64 -2.56
C ARG A 32 3.00 0.54 -3.41
N GLU A 33 4.10 -0.06 -2.97
CA GLU A 33 4.75 -1.15 -3.70
C GLU A 33 3.85 -2.38 -3.82
N THR A 34 3.12 -2.71 -2.76
CA THR A 34 2.16 -3.82 -2.76
C THR A 34 1.01 -3.56 -3.74
N VAL A 35 0.44 -2.35 -3.74
CA VAL A 35 -0.62 -1.96 -4.67
C VAL A 35 -0.12 -2.01 -6.11
N ALA A 36 1.08 -1.50 -6.38
CA ALA A 36 1.70 -1.57 -7.71
C ALA A 36 1.89 -3.01 -8.20
N GLN A 37 2.33 -3.92 -7.32
CA GLN A 37 2.46 -5.34 -7.66
C GLN A 37 1.12 -6.00 -7.98
N LEU A 38 0.05 -5.69 -7.23
CA LEU A 38 -1.30 -6.21 -7.51
C LEU A 38 -1.79 -5.76 -8.88
N MET A 39 -1.62 -4.47 -9.19
CA MET A 39 -2.00 -3.89 -10.49
C MET A 39 -1.19 -4.48 -11.65
N ALA A 40 0.10 -4.73 -11.45
CA ALA A 40 0.97 -5.30 -12.48
C ALA A 40 0.72 -6.79 -12.75
N ARG A 41 0.37 -7.57 -11.73
CA ARG A 41 0.26 -9.05 -11.84
C ARG A 41 -1.14 -9.55 -12.17
N SER A 42 -2.19 -8.79 -11.87
CA SER A 42 -3.57 -9.24 -12.06
C SER A 42 -4.32 -8.38 -13.07
N ALA A 43 -4.47 -8.90 -14.28
CA ALA A 43 -5.26 -8.26 -15.34
C ALA A 43 -6.74 -8.09 -14.94
N ALA A 44 -7.27 -8.96 -14.09
CA ALA A 44 -8.65 -8.85 -13.60
C ALA A 44 -8.81 -7.64 -12.66
N ILE A 45 -7.84 -7.43 -11.76
CA ILE A 45 -7.83 -6.29 -10.85
C ILE A 45 -7.63 -5.00 -11.65
N SER A 46 -6.59 -4.92 -12.47
CA SER A 46 -6.25 -3.69 -13.20
C SER A 46 -7.36 -3.27 -14.16
N LYS A 47 -7.99 -4.20 -14.88
CA LYS A 47 -9.14 -3.89 -15.75
C LYS A 47 -10.34 -3.36 -14.98
N ARG A 48 -10.67 -3.95 -13.82
CA ARG A 48 -11.83 -3.49 -13.03
C ARG A 48 -11.58 -2.13 -12.38
N VAL A 49 -10.35 -1.88 -11.94
CA VAL A 49 -9.93 -0.56 -11.45
C VAL A 49 -10.02 0.49 -12.56
N ALA A 50 -9.47 0.19 -13.74
CA ALA A 50 -9.55 1.09 -14.89
C ALA A 50 -11.00 1.34 -15.38
N ALA A 51 -11.88 0.35 -15.22
CA ALA A 51 -13.31 0.47 -15.53
C ALA A 51 -14.11 1.20 -14.43
N GLY A 52 -13.48 1.64 -13.34
CA GLY A 52 -14.15 2.29 -12.22
C GLY A 52 -15.04 1.35 -11.39
N ALA A 53 -14.94 0.03 -11.59
CA ALA A 53 -15.77 -0.97 -10.91
C ALA A 53 -15.08 -1.58 -9.67
N LEU A 54 -13.85 -1.15 -9.38
CA LEU A 54 -13.05 -1.61 -8.24
C LEU A 54 -12.10 -0.51 -7.79
N ALA A 55 -11.87 -0.42 -6.49
CA ALA A 55 -10.78 0.36 -5.91
C ALA A 55 -9.93 -0.51 -4.98
N ILE A 56 -8.67 -0.10 -4.79
CA ILE A 56 -7.73 -0.70 -3.84
C ILE A 56 -7.41 0.35 -2.79
N VAL A 57 -7.44 -0.04 -1.52
CA VAL A 57 -7.20 0.86 -0.40
C VAL A 57 -6.05 0.33 0.45
N GLY A 58 -5.10 1.20 0.75
CA GLY A 58 -3.99 0.97 1.66
C GLY A 58 -4.24 1.64 3.00
N VAL A 59 -4.34 0.84 4.06
CA VAL A 59 -4.68 1.31 5.41
C VAL A 59 -3.64 0.83 6.42
N THR A 60 -3.23 1.70 7.34
CA THR A 60 -2.46 1.30 8.52
C THR A 60 -3.36 1.30 9.74
N TYR A 61 -3.24 0.28 10.58
CA TYR A 61 -3.98 0.19 11.83
C TYR A 61 -3.09 0.61 13.00
N GLN A 62 -3.51 1.65 13.73
CA GLN A 62 -2.83 2.13 14.93
C GLN A 62 -3.31 1.35 16.15
N LEU A 63 -2.45 0.47 16.69
CA LEU A 63 -2.80 -0.36 17.85
C LEU A 63 -3.02 0.46 19.13
N SER A 64 -2.41 1.65 19.24
CA SER A 64 -2.48 2.52 20.41
C SER A 64 -3.86 3.12 20.65
N ASP A 65 -4.63 3.35 19.59
CA ASP A 65 -5.91 4.05 19.65
C ASP A 65 -7.01 3.40 18.79
N GLY A 66 -6.71 2.26 18.14
CA GLY A 66 -7.65 1.47 17.37
C GLY A 66 -8.04 2.07 16.01
N ARG A 67 -7.35 3.12 15.54
CA ARG A 67 -7.72 3.79 14.29
C ARG A 67 -7.15 3.11 13.05
N ALA A 68 -8.02 2.87 12.08
CA ALA A 68 -7.65 2.60 10.70
C ALA A 68 -7.40 3.94 9.99
N VAL A 69 -6.17 4.17 9.56
CA VAL A 69 -5.76 5.40 8.86
C VAL A 69 -5.53 5.10 7.40
N LEU A 70 -6.30 5.75 6.53
CA LEU A 70 -6.09 5.71 5.08
C LEU A 70 -4.70 6.27 4.76
N ARG A 71 -3.92 5.52 4.00
CA ARG A 71 -2.57 5.90 3.55
C ARG A 71 -2.47 6.10 2.05
N ASP A 72 -3.21 5.29 1.28
CA ASP A 72 -3.22 5.37 -0.18
C ASP A 72 -4.48 4.72 -0.74
N HIS A 73 -4.84 5.08 -1.97
CA HIS A 73 -5.88 4.39 -2.74
C HIS A 73 -5.61 4.45 -4.24
N VAL A 74 -6.13 3.45 -4.96
CA VAL A 74 -6.16 3.44 -6.43
C VAL A 74 -7.57 3.12 -6.88
N GLY A 75 -8.14 4.00 -7.70
CA GLY A 75 -9.57 4.00 -8.02
C GLY A 75 -10.35 4.93 -7.10
N ASP A 76 -11.58 5.22 -7.50
CA ASP A 76 -12.49 6.07 -6.74
C ASP A 76 -13.07 5.31 -5.53
N ILE A 77 -12.98 5.94 -4.36
CA ILE A 77 -13.50 5.43 -3.08
C ILE A 77 -14.60 6.32 -2.49
N GLY A 78 -15.02 7.37 -3.20
CA GLY A 78 -16.04 8.32 -2.75
C GLY A 78 -15.56 9.27 -1.64
N GLU A 79 -14.26 9.39 -1.39
CA GLU A 79 -13.73 10.44 -0.53
C GLU A 79 -13.67 11.76 -1.32
N GLU A 80 -14.59 12.69 -1.01
CA GLU A 80 -14.38 14.11 -1.26
C GLU A 80 -13.55 14.68 -0.11
N GLY A 81 -12.23 14.80 -0.29
CA GLY A 81 -11.30 15.28 0.74
C GLY A 81 -10.01 15.86 0.19
#